data_AF-A0A838YTM0-F1
#
_entry.id   AF-A0A838YTM0-F1
#
_cell.length_a   1.000
_cell.length_b   1.000
_cell.length_c   1.000
_cell.angle_alpha   90.00
_cell.angle_beta   90.00
_cell.angle_gamma   90.00
#
_symmetry.space_group_name_H-M   'P 1'
#
loop_
_entity.id
_entity.type
_entity.pdbx_description
1 polymer ?
#
loop_
_entity_poly.entity_id
_entity_poly.type
_entity_poly.pdbx_seq_one_letter_code
_entity_poly.pdbx_strand_id
1 'polypeptide(L)'
;LFKEALLENDVVNVTITNGPVDDGFNGEIVSLVMTLLNFEIGISEISLTHNGSYLKGAYKGIEIDFLEPVDLSTKASAIGELLEKNSCSGEVTFISSNSFVTDCNI
;
A
#
# COMPACT_ATOMS: atom_id res chain seq x y z
N LEU A 1 13.11 -17.94 -8.95
CA LEU A 1 14.58 -17.90 -8.73
C LEU A 1 15.08 -16.52 -8.26
N PHE A 2 15.04 -15.42 -9.04
CA PHE A 2 15.50 -14.10 -8.50
C PHE A 2 14.48 -13.36 -7.61
N LYS A 3 13.16 -13.48 -7.86
CA LYS A 3 12.13 -12.83 -7.02
C LYS A 3 12.01 -13.43 -5.61
N GLU A 4 12.24 -14.74 -5.46
CA GLU A 4 12.10 -15.45 -4.18
C GLU A 4 13.21 -15.11 -3.17
N ALA A 5 14.42 -14.81 -3.64
CA ALA A 5 15.55 -14.46 -2.78
C ALA A 5 15.50 -12.99 -2.28
N LEU A 6 14.83 -12.08 -3.00
CA LEU A 6 14.59 -10.70 -2.55
C LEU A 6 13.58 -10.66 -1.38
N LEU A 7 12.59 -11.55 -1.39
CA LEU A 7 11.55 -11.66 -0.36
C LEU A 7 12.06 -12.11 1.02
N GLU A 8 13.25 -12.72 1.11
CA GLU A 8 13.76 -13.24 2.38
C GLU A 8 14.10 -12.15 3.41
N ASN A 9 14.31 -10.90 2.95
CA ASN A 9 14.66 -9.77 3.84
C ASN A 9 13.74 -8.55 3.70
N ASP A 10 12.96 -8.45 2.63
CA ASP A 10 12.06 -7.31 2.40
C ASP A 10 10.64 -7.62 2.91
N VAL A 11 10.29 -7.04 4.06
CA VAL A 11 8.98 -7.21 4.71
C VAL A 11 8.26 -5.87 4.83
N VAL A 12 6.96 -5.86 4.54
CA VAL A 12 6.09 -4.70 4.80
C VAL A 12 5.68 -4.71 6.26
N ASN A 13 5.78 -3.56 6.94
CA ASN A 13 5.32 -3.42 8.31
C ASN A 13 3.82 -3.07 8.34
N VAL A 14 3.04 -3.84 9.10
CA VAL A 14 1.60 -3.62 9.30
C VAL A 14 1.31 -3.43 10.79
N THR A 15 0.83 -2.25 11.16
CA THR A 15 0.41 -1.92 12.52
C THR A 15 -1.11 -1.91 12.63
N ILE A 16 -1.66 -2.69 13.56
CA ILE A 16 -3.10 -2.67 13.88
C ILE A 16 -3.26 -1.89 15.19
N THR A 17 -3.87 -0.71 15.12
CA THR A 17 -4.03 0.20 16.26
C THR A 17 -5.33 -0.04 17.04
N ASN A 18 -6.34 -0.59 16.36
CA ASN A 18 -7.61 -1.00 16.95
C ASN A 18 -8.11 -2.23 16.20
N GLY A 19 -8.41 -3.31 16.93
CA GLY A 19 -8.82 -4.60 16.36
C GLY A 19 -10.19 -5.07 16.89
N PRO A 20 -10.70 -6.24 16.46
CA PRO A 20 -10.08 -7.20 15.53
C PRO A 20 -10.07 -6.71 14.07
N VAL A 21 -9.36 -7.41 13.19
CA VAL A 21 -9.45 -7.21 11.74
C VAL A 21 -10.51 -8.14 11.15
N ASP A 22 -11.19 -7.70 10.10
CA ASP A 22 -12.23 -8.49 9.44
C ASP A 22 -11.67 -9.70 8.68
N ASP A 23 -12.54 -10.68 8.46
CA ASP A 23 -12.23 -11.83 7.61
C ASP A 23 -11.84 -11.36 6.21
N GLY A 24 -10.73 -11.90 5.69
CA GLY A 24 -10.18 -11.49 4.39
C GLY A 24 -9.12 -10.39 4.45
N PHE A 25 -9.01 -9.64 5.56
CA PHE A 25 -8.00 -8.58 5.71
C PHE A 25 -6.58 -9.04 5.36
N ASN A 26 -6.16 -10.20 5.91
CA ASN A 26 -4.84 -10.75 5.62
C ASN A 26 -4.63 -11.06 4.12
N GLY A 27 -5.68 -11.54 3.44
CA GLY A 27 -5.65 -11.79 2.01
C GLY A 27 -5.50 -10.50 1.21
N GLU A 28 -6.21 -9.45 1.62
CA GLU A 28 -6.13 -8.12 1.02
C GLU A 28 -4.73 -7.53 1.17
N ILE A 29 -4.13 -7.57 2.36
CA ILE A 29 -2.74 -7.12 2.58
C ILE A 29 -1.75 -7.92 1.72
N VAL A 30 -1.87 -9.24 1.67
CA VAL A 30 -1.00 -10.06 0.80
C VAL A 30 -1.17 -9.65 -0.66
N SER A 31 -2.42 -9.42 -1.11
CA SER A 31 -2.70 -9.00 -2.49
C SER A 31 -2.09 -7.63 -2.82
N LEU A 32 -2.13 -6.67 -1.87
CA LEU A 32 -1.50 -5.37 -1.99
C LEU A 32 0.00 -5.51 -2.25
N VAL A 33 0.69 -6.27 -1.37
CA VAL A 33 2.15 -6.44 -1.43
C VAL A 33 2.55 -7.16 -2.70
N MET A 34 1.85 -8.25 -3.05
CA MET A 34 2.14 -9.02 -4.27
C MET A 34 1.96 -8.18 -5.55
N THR A 35 0.99 -7.28 -5.57
CA THR A 35 0.82 -6.35 -6.69
C THR A 35 1.94 -5.31 -6.73
N LEU A 36 2.30 -4.70 -5.60
CA LEU A 36 3.36 -3.68 -5.54
C LEU A 36 4.73 -4.24 -5.95
N LEU A 37 4.99 -5.53 -5.72
CA LEU A 37 6.18 -6.25 -6.20
C LEU A 37 6.29 -6.37 -7.73
N ASN A 38 5.31 -5.88 -8.49
CA ASN A 38 5.41 -5.76 -9.96
C ASN A 38 6.03 -4.43 -10.41
N PHE A 39 6.31 -3.53 -9.47
CA PHE A 39 6.94 -2.23 -9.70
C PHE A 39 8.32 -2.18 -9.00
N GLU A 40 9.21 -1.29 -9.42
CA GLU A 40 10.52 -1.07 -8.76
C GLU A 40 10.38 -0.27 -7.45
N ILE A 41 9.62 -0.81 -6.49
CA ILE A 41 9.32 -0.21 -5.19
C ILE A 41 10.05 -0.96 -4.07
N GLY A 42 10.71 -0.23 -3.16
CA GLY A 42 11.28 -0.79 -1.94
C GLY A 42 10.19 -1.11 -0.92
N ILE A 43 9.62 -2.32 -0.96
CA ILE A 43 8.47 -2.68 -0.11
C ILE A 43 8.79 -2.62 1.40
N SER A 44 10.05 -2.79 1.79
CA SER A 44 10.50 -2.65 3.18
C SER A 44 10.41 -1.22 3.72
N GLU A 45 10.27 -0.23 2.83
CA GLU A 45 10.05 1.18 3.18
C GLU A 45 8.56 1.53 3.29
N ILE A 46 7.65 0.58 2.98
CA ILE A 46 6.22 0.76 3.13
C ILE A 46 5.81 0.44 4.57
N SER A 47 5.07 1.37 5.17
CA SER A 47 4.39 1.15 6.44
C SER A 47 2.88 1.23 6.24
N LEU A 48 2.15 0.29 6.83
CA LEU A 48 0.69 0.23 6.79
C LEU A 48 0.13 0.34 8.20
N THR A 49 -0.93 1.11 8.38
CA THR A 49 -1.63 1.27 9.66
C THR A 49 -3.12 1.02 9.46
N HIS A 50 -3.66 0.02 10.17
CA HIS A 50 -5.08 -0.27 10.22
C HIS A 50 -5.68 0.19 11.56
N ASN A 51 -6.82 0.88 11.54
CA ASN A 51 -7.48 1.42 12.74
C ASN A 51 -8.81 0.74 13.08
N GLY A 52 -9.07 -0.45 12.53
CA GLY A 52 -10.31 -1.20 12.73
C GLY A 52 -11.38 -0.90 11.68
N SER A 53 -11.16 0.07 10.79
CA SER A 53 -12.09 0.35 9.68
C SER A 53 -11.39 0.79 8.41
N TYR A 54 -10.26 1.49 8.53
CA TYR A 54 -9.52 2.04 7.39
C TYR A 54 -8.05 1.64 7.45
N LEU A 55 -7.44 1.55 6.27
CA LEU A 55 -6.03 1.30 6.06
C LEU A 55 -5.35 2.56 5.52
N LYS A 56 -4.30 2.99 6.20
CA LYS A 56 -3.38 4.02 5.71
C LYS A 56 -2.04 3.40 5.37
N GLY A 57 -1.40 3.91 4.33
CA GLY A 57 -0.02 3.58 3.98
C GLY A 57 0.87 4.82 4.01
N ALA A 58 2.16 4.62 4.24
CA ALA A 58 3.17 5.64 4.02
C ALA A 58 4.39 5.06 3.32
N TYR A 59 4.91 5.81 2.34
CA TYR A 59 6.09 5.46 1.54
C TYR A 59 6.79 6.74 1.05
N LYS A 60 8.07 6.93 1.40
CA LYS A 60 8.93 8.04 0.93
C LYS A 60 8.30 9.44 0.95
N GLY A 61 7.56 9.76 2.00
CA GLY A 61 6.91 11.08 2.15
C GLY A 61 5.59 11.22 1.40
N ILE A 62 5.03 10.12 0.91
CA ILE A 62 3.65 9.99 0.45
C ILE A 62 2.85 9.32 1.57
N GLU A 63 1.74 9.93 1.96
CA GLU A 63 0.69 9.29 2.77
C GLU A 63 -0.45 8.84 1.86
N ILE A 64 -0.92 7.61 2.05
CA ILE A 64 -1.93 6.98 1.20
C ILE A 64 -3.12 6.58 2.07
N ASP A 65 -4.29 7.15 1.81
CA ASP A 65 -5.55 6.70 2.40
C ASP A 65 -6.20 5.68 1.46
N PHE A 66 -6.07 4.38 1.79
CA PHE A 66 -6.69 3.30 1.03
C PHE A 66 -8.21 3.18 1.31
N LEU A 67 -8.71 3.88 2.33
CA LEU A 67 -10.01 3.69 2.94
C LEU A 67 -10.17 2.27 3.50
N GLU A 68 -11.35 1.67 3.34
CA GLU A 68 -11.60 0.29 3.75
C GLU A 68 -10.64 -0.67 3.02
N PRO A 69 -10.05 -1.68 3.70
CA PRO A 69 -9.07 -2.58 3.12
C PRO A 69 -9.72 -3.63 2.19
N VAL A 70 -10.32 -3.17 1.09
CA VAL A 70 -11.00 -3.99 0.07
C VAL A 70 -10.45 -3.64 -1.31
N ASP A 71 -10.35 -4.63 -2.19
CA ASP A 71 -9.77 -4.54 -3.53
C ASP A 71 -8.35 -3.95 -3.53
N LEU A 72 -7.56 -4.24 -2.51
CA LEU A 72 -6.24 -3.63 -2.32
C LEU A 72 -5.29 -3.94 -3.47
N SER A 73 -5.42 -5.09 -4.13
CA SER A 73 -4.67 -5.39 -5.37
C SER A 73 -4.98 -4.41 -6.51
N THR A 74 -6.23 -3.97 -6.66
CA THR A 74 -6.61 -2.98 -7.68
C THR A 74 -6.07 -1.60 -7.29
N LYS A 75 -6.19 -1.23 -6.02
CA LYS A 75 -5.63 0.02 -5.49
C LYS A 75 -4.12 0.09 -5.68
N ALA A 76 -3.38 -0.96 -5.31
CA ALA A 76 -1.93 -1.07 -5.55
C ALA A 76 -1.57 -0.88 -7.03
N SER A 77 -2.32 -1.52 -7.94
CA SER A 77 -2.08 -1.38 -9.38
C SER A 77 -2.26 0.07 -9.85
N ALA A 78 -3.23 0.79 -9.28
CA ALA A 78 -3.51 2.18 -9.65
C ALA A 78 -2.40 3.16 -9.21
N ILE A 79 -1.76 2.91 -8.06
CA ILE A 79 -0.72 3.80 -7.52
C ILE A 79 0.72 3.33 -7.78
N GLY A 80 0.92 2.10 -8.28
CA GLY A 80 2.25 1.52 -8.41
C GLY A 80 3.24 2.38 -9.20
N GLU A 81 2.85 2.89 -10.37
CA GLU A 81 3.70 3.78 -11.16
C GLU A 81 4.01 5.12 -10.44
N LEU A 82 3.06 5.63 -9.65
CA LEU A 82 3.25 6.87 -8.88
C LEU A 82 4.32 6.67 -7.81
N LEU A 83 4.28 5.54 -7.11
CA LEU A 83 5.24 5.19 -6.07
C LEU A 83 6.62 4.86 -6.66
N GLU A 84 6.67 4.17 -7.79
CA GLU A 84 7.91 3.82 -8.50
C GLU A 84 8.68 5.06 -8.97
N LYS A 85 7.99 6.04 -9.57
CA LYS A 85 8.60 7.29 -10.03
C LYS A 85 9.07 8.18 -8.87
N ASN A 86 8.54 7.97 -7.66
CA ASN A 86 8.81 8.78 -6.47
C ASN A 86 8.68 10.30 -6.75
N SER A 87 7.71 10.67 -7.59
CA SER A 87 7.54 12.04 -8.11
C SER A 87 6.51 12.85 -7.33
N CYS A 88 6.11 12.36 -6.15
CA CYS A 88 5.12 13.00 -5.28
C CYS A 88 5.63 12.95 -3.84
N SER A 89 5.48 14.06 -3.12
CA SER A 89 5.43 14.06 -1.65
C SER A 89 4.20 14.83 -1.21
N GLY A 90 3.34 14.18 -0.41
CA GLY A 90 2.02 14.68 -0.08
C GLY A 90 1.03 13.54 0.17
N GLU A 91 -0.23 13.74 -0.20
CA GLU A 91 -1.32 12.81 0.12
C GLU A 91 -1.95 12.19 -1.14
N VAL A 92 -2.27 10.90 -1.07
CA VAL A 92 -3.07 10.15 -2.05
C VAL A 92 -4.30 9.61 -1.33
N THR A 93 -5.49 10.02 -1.76
CA THR A 93 -6.74 9.52 -1.18
C THR A 93 -7.54 8.76 -2.23
N PHE A 94 -7.78 7.47 -2.00
CA PHE A 94 -8.67 6.70 -2.86
C PHE A 94 -10.11 7.17 -2.72
N ILE A 95 -10.82 7.23 -3.85
CA ILE A 95 -12.27 7.51 -3.90
C ILE A 95 -13.04 6.31 -4.46
N SER A 96 -12.35 5.32 -5.03
CA SER A 96 -12.86 4.01 -5.43
C SER A 96 -11.72 2.97 -5.42
N SER A 97 -11.95 1.76 -5.95
CA SER A 97 -10.90 0.73 -6.06
C SER A 97 -9.83 1.07 -7.12
N ASN A 98 -10.15 1.89 -8.13
CA ASN A 98 -9.25 2.20 -9.25
C ASN A 98 -9.04 3.70 -9.50
N SER A 99 -9.57 4.57 -8.65
CA SER A 99 -9.39 6.01 -8.76
C SER A 99 -9.07 6.65 -7.42
N PHE A 100 -8.21 7.65 -7.48
CA PHE A 100 -7.74 8.41 -6.34
C PHE A 100 -7.55 9.88 -6.73
N VAL A 101 -7.52 10.74 -5.72
CA VAL A 101 -7.10 12.12 -5.83
C VAL A 101 -5.75 12.28 -5.15
N THR A 102 -4.95 13.23 -5.64
CA THR A 102 -3.62 13.51 -5.10
C THR A 102 -3.49 14.97 -4.73
N ASP A 103 -2.93 15.24 -3.56
CA ASP A 103 -2.40 16.54 -3.18
C ASP A 103 -0.88 16.39 -3.01
N CYS A 104 -0.16 16.44 -4.12
CA CYS A 104 1.27 16.17 -4.21
C CYS A 104 2.03 17.45 -4.53
N ASN A 105 3.11 17.69 -3.81
CA ASN A 105 4.19 18.56 -4.29
C ASN A 105 5.05 17.77 -5.28
N ILE A 106 5.26 18.34 -6.47
CA ILE A 106 6.08 17.78 -7.57
C ILE A 106 7.40 18.53 -7.63
#